data_AF-A0A4V3E137-F1
#
_entry.id   AF-A0A4V3E137-F1
#
_cell.length_a   1.000
_cell.length_b   1.000
_cell.length_c   1.000
_cell.angle_alpha   90.00
_cell.angle_beta   90.00
_cell.angle_gamma   90.00
#
_symmetry.space_group_name_H-M   'P 1'
#
loop_
_entity.id
_entity.type
_entity.pdbx_description
1 polymer ?
#
loop_
_entity_poly.entity_id
_entity_poly.type
_entity_poly.pdbx_seq_one_letter_code
_entity_poly.pdbx_strand_id
1 'polypeptide(L)'
;MKKRKLHPDEKRVFEVKIRLNIEEKQKLEKIIDLTNTHAPDIFRKLLMKGKLPDASVPLLDIQTYYQVRKIGLTYNAYMKAINQSRITEIDQHIGKQVSEILNIVQNKIRKL
;
A
#
# COMPACT_ATOMS: atom_id res chain seq x y z
N MET A 1 -10.08 37.47 7.93
CA MET A 1 -10.87 37.65 9.18
C MET A 1 -11.04 36.29 9.86
N LYS A 2 -10.51 36.10 11.09
CA LYS A 2 -10.74 34.89 11.89
C LYS A 2 -12.23 34.82 12.28
N LYS A 3 -12.96 33.77 11.86
CA LYS A 3 -14.33 33.53 12.32
C LYS A 3 -14.32 33.36 13.84
N ARG A 4 -14.83 34.35 14.59
CA ARG A 4 -15.06 34.23 16.04
C ARG A 4 -16.12 33.15 16.24
N LYS A 5 -15.80 32.11 17.01
CA LYS A 5 -16.77 31.07 17.38
C LYS A 5 -17.82 31.73 18.29
N LEU A 6 -19.11 31.49 18.04
CA LEU A 6 -20.20 32.04 18.88
C LEU A 6 -20.03 31.60 20.33
N HIS A 7 -20.50 32.46 21.25
CA HIS A 7 -20.51 32.16 22.69
C HIS A 7 -21.35 30.89 22.94
N PRO A 8 -21.00 30.02 23.90
CA PRO A 8 -21.73 28.77 24.15
C PRO A 8 -23.24 28.96 24.33
N ASP A 9 -23.65 30.06 24.97
CA ASP A 9 -25.05 30.38 25.26
C ASP A 9 -25.87 30.82 24.03
N GLU A 10 -25.19 31.22 22.95
CA GLU A 10 -25.83 31.58 21.67
C GLU A 10 -26.02 30.35 20.76
N LYS A 11 -25.49 29.18 21.15
CA LYS A 11 -25.62 27.97 20.35
C LYS A 11 -26.99 27.35 20.58
N ARG A 12 -27.77 27.24 19.49
CA ARG A 12 -29.01 26.48 19.50
C ARG A 12 -28.70 24.98 19.67
N VAL A 13 -29.18 24.39 20.76
CA VAL A 13 -29.08 22.95 21.02
C VAL A 13 -30.29 22.28 20.41
N PHE A 14 -30.06 21.40 19.42
CA PHE A 14 -31.09 20.55 18.84
C PHE A 14 -30.79 19.10 19.24
N GLU A 15 -31.75 18.47 19.93
CA GLU A 15 -31.67 17.04 20.22
C GLU A 15 -32.41 16.25 19.13
N VAL A 16 -31.72 15.28 18.53
CA VAL A 16 -32.28 14.42 17.49
C VAL A 16 -32.22 12.98 17.97
N LYS A 17 -33.37 12.33 18.06
CA LYS A 17 -33.48 10.91 18.42
C LYS A 17 -33.66 10.09 17.15
N ILE A 18 -32.72 9.17 16.88
CA ILE A 18 -32.75 8.28 15.73
C ILE A 18 -33.06 6.88 16.24
N ARG A 19 -34.13 6.27 15.70
CA ARG A 19 -34.48 4.87 15.97
C ARG A 19 -33.94 4.03 14.83
N LEU A 20 -33.23 2.95 15.18
CA LEU A 20 -32.63 2.03 14.23
C LEU A 20 -33.26 0.66 14.41
N ASN A 21 -33.48 -0.05 13.31
CA ASN A 21 -33.74 -1.48 13.37
C ASN A 21 -32.45 -2.26 13.67
N ILE A 22 -32.56 -3.58 13.86
CA ILE A 22 -31.42 -4.43 14.25
C ILE A 22 -30.33 -4.42 13.16
N GLU A 23 -30.70 -4.49 11.88
CA GLU A 23 -29.75 -4.50 10.76
C GLU A 23 -29.01 -3.16 10.62
N GLU A 24 -29.71 -2.05 10.79
CA GLU A 24 -29.18 -0.69 10.76
C GLU A 24 -28.23 -0.44 11.94
N LYS A 25 -28.57 -0.96 13.11
CA LYS A 25 -27.69 -0.93 14.28
C LYS A 25 -26.39 -1.70 14.00
N GLN A 26 -26.47 -2.91 13.44
CA GLN A 26 -25.28 -3.69 13.08
C GLN A 26 -24.43 -2.99 12.01
N LYS A 27 -25.05 -2.34 11.03
CA LYS A 27 -24.34 -1.53 10.04
C LYS A 27 -23.63 -0.35 10.70
N LEU A 28 -24.29 0.34 11.63
CA LEU A 28 -23.69 1.45 12.37
C LEU A 28 -22.49 0.99 13.21
N GLU A 29 -22.60 -0.13 13.91
CA GLU A 29 -21.50 -0.71 14.70
C GLU A 29 -20.28 -1.00 13.82
N LYS A 30 -20.46 -1.62 12.65
CA LYS A 30 -19.37 -1.83 11.69
C LYS A 30 -18.70 -0.52 11.24
N ILE A 31 -19.48 0.53 11.02
CA ILE A 31 -18.94 1.83 10.61
C ILE A 31 -18.17 2.49 11.76
N ILE A 32 -18.66 2.35 13.00
CA ILE A 32 -17.96 2.82 14.20
C ILE A 32 -16.60 2.13 14.31
N ASP A 33 -16.55 0.81 14.17
CA ASP A 33 -15.32 0.03 14.25
C ASP A 33 -14.30 0.43 13.17
N LEU A 34 -14.76 0.61 11.93
CA LEU A 34 -13.88 0.97 10.80
C LEU A 34 -13.34 2.40 10.89
N THR A 35 -14.13 3.33 11.45
CA THR A 35 -13.79 4.76 11.46
C THR A 35 -13.21 5.23 12.78
N ASN A 36 -13.35 4.42 13.84
CA ASN A 36 -13.00 4.76 15.22
C ASN A 36 -13.64 6.09 15.67
N THR A 37 -14.89 6.33 15.27
CA THR A 37 -15.64 7.56 15.60
C THR A 37 -16.98 7.25 16.27
N HIS A 38 -17.46 8.17 17.11
CA HIS A 38 -18.72 8.00 17.81
C HIS A 38 -19.94 8.16 16.88
N ALA A 39 -21.01 7.42 17.17
CA ALA A 39 -22.27 7.45 16.41
C ALA A 39 -22.80 8.88 16.11
N PRO A 40 -22.82 9.84 17.06
CA PRO A 40 -23.33 11.18 16.80
C PRO A 40 -22.52 11.93 15.72
N ASP A 41 -21.21 11.70 15.64
CA ASP A 41 -20.35 12.35 14.65
C ASP A 41 -20.56 11.75 13.26
N ILE A 42 -20.81 10.44 13.19
CA ILE A 42 -21.20 9.73 11.96
C ILE A 42 -22.52 10.32 11.44
N PHE A 43 -23.55 10.38 12.29
CA PHE A 43 -24.85 10.95 11.91
C PHE A 43 -24.74 12.43 11.54
N ARG A 44 -23.95 13.21 12.26
CA ARG A 44 -23.73 14.62 11.92
C ARG A 44 -23.08 14.77 10.54
N LYS A 45 -22.04 13.98 10.24
CA LYS A 45 -21.41 13.99 8.91
C LYS A 45 -22.39 13.55 7.82
N LEU A 46 -23.17 12.51 8.08
CA LEU A 46 -24.15 11.98 7.13
C LEU A 46 -25.26 13.00 6.85
N LEU A 47 -25.84 13.61 7.89
CA LEU A 47 -26.92 14.60 7.77
C LEU A 47 -26.44 15.95 7.21
N MET A 48 -25.25 16.44 7.60
CA MET A 48 -24.77 17.76 7.18
C MET A 48 -24.02 17.74 5.84
N LYS A 49 -23.34 16.63 5.51
CA LYS A 49 -22.43 16.55 4.35
C LYS A 49 -22.80 15.45 3.36
N GLY A 50 -23.79 14.61 3.66
CA GLY A 50 -24.21 13.49 2.79
C GLY A 50 -23.13 12.43 2.59
N LYS A 51 -22.12 12.37 3.48
CA LYS A 51 -20.97 11.47 3.35
C LYS A 51 -20.73 10.72 4.65
N LEU A 52 -20.35 9.45 4.52
CA LEU A 52 -19.83 8.65 5.61
C LEU A 52 -18.42 9.13 6.00
N PRO A 53 -18.00 8.93 7.27
CA PRO A 53 -16.62 9.17 7.65
C PRO A 53 -15.70 8.23 6.88
N ASP A 54 -14.53 8.75 6.49
CA ASP A 54 -13.47 7.92 5.90
C ASP A 54 -13.03 6.87 6.91
N ALA A 55 -12.70 5.67 6.42
CA ALA A 55 -12.13 4.61 7.24
C ALA A 55 -10.88 5.13 7.95
N SER A 56 -10.67 4.67 9.19
CA SER A 56 -9.43 4.92 9.91
C SER A 56 -8.31 4.33 9.07
N VAL A 57 -7.43 5.18 8.56
CA VAL A 57 -6.19 4.70 7.94
C VAL A 57 -5.44 4.01 9.08
N PRO A 58 -5.14 2.70 8.97
CA PRO A 58 -4.36 2.05 10.00
C PRO A 58 -3.07 2.85 10.11
N LEU A 59 -2.80 3.38 11.30
CA LEU A 59 -1.50 3.92 11.63
C LEU A 59 -0.54 2.73 11.53
N LEU A 60 0.01 2.50 10.34
CA LEU A 60 1.21 1.71 10.20
C LEU A 60 2.22 2.40 11.10
N ASP A 61 2.53 1.73 12.22
CA ASP A 61 3.58 2.18 13.09
C ASP A 61 4.82 2.46 12.23
N ILE A 62 5.45 3.60 12.48
CA ILE A 62 6.61 4.07 11.72
C ILE A 62 7.67 2.96 11.69
N GLN A 63 7.81 2.23 12.79
CA GLN A 63 8.68 1.06 12.89
C GLN A 63 8.29 -0.06 11.90
N THR A 64 7.01 -0.43 11.83
CA THR A 64 6.50 -1.43 10.86
C THR A 64 6.77 -1.00 9.43
N TYR A 65 6.53 0.26 9.09
CA TYR A 65 6.83 0.79 7.76
C TYR A 65 8.32 0.65 7.41
N TYR A 66 9.22 1.01 8.33
CA TYR A 66 10.66 0.86 8.10
C TYR A 66 11.09 -0.60 7.95
N GLN A 67 10.49 -1.52 8.70
CA GLN A 67 10.79 -2.94 8.57
C GLN A 67 10.33 -3.49 7.21
N VAL A 68 9.11 -3.16 6.78
CA VAL A 68 8.59 -3.54 5.46
C VAL A 68 9.49 -2.98 4.35
N ARG A 69 9.92 -1.71 4.48
CA ARG A 69 10.84 -1.10 3.52
C ARG A 69 12.19 -1.83 3.47
N LYS A 70 12.77 -2.21 4.61
CA LYS A 70 14.01 -2.99 4.66
C LYS A 70 13.86 -4.33 3.96
N ILE A 71 12.77 -5.07 4.23
CA ILE A 71 12.49 -6.35 3.58
C ILE A 71 12.41 -6.17 2.05
N GLY A 72 11.69 -5.16 1.58
CA GLY A 72 11.57 -4.88 0.14
C GLY A 72 12.91 -4.55 -0.52
N LEU A 73 13.77 -3.78 0.15
CA LEU A 73 15.12 -3.48 -0.34
C LEU A 73 16.00 -4.74 -0.44
N THR A 74 16.01 -5.56 0.61
CA THR A 74 16.79 -6.81 0.63
C THR A 74 16.30 -7.78 -0.45
N TYR A 75 14.99 -7.93 -0.61
CA TYR A 75 14.41 -8.78 -1.64
C TYR A 75 14.82 -8.34 -3.05
N ASN A 76 14.78 -7.04 -3.33
CA ASN A 76 15.16 -6.50 -4.63
C ASN A 76 16.66 -6.74 -4.93
N ALA A 77 17.53 -6.54 -3.93
CA ALA A 77 18.95 -6.83 -4.06
C ALA A 77 19.20 -8.32 -4.36
N TYR A 78 18.50 -9.23 -3.66
CA TYR A 78 18.58 -10.67 -3.89
C TYR A 78 18.13 -11.07 -5.30
N MET A 79 16.98 -10.58 -5.75
CA MET A 79 16.48 -10.85 -7.11
C MET A 79 17.45 -10.33 -8.19
N LYS A 80 18.03 -9.15 -8.00
CA LYS A 80 19.05 -8.62 -8.91
C LYS A 80 20.28 -9.53 -8.98
N ALA A 81 20.77 -10.00 -7.84
CA ALA A 81 21.93 -10.89 -7.78
C ALA A 81 21.68 -12.22 -8.51
N ILE A 82 20.50 -12.84 -8.32
CA ILE A 82 20.12 -14.08 -9.03
C ILE A 82 20.02 -13.86 -10.54
N ASN A 83 19.39 -12.77 -10.95
CA ASN A 83 19.25 -12.49 -12.37
C ASN A 83 20.61 -12.24 -13.03
N GLN A 84 21.51 -11.54 -12.33
CA GLN A 84 22.86 -11.30 -12.81
C GLN A 84 23.70 -12.58 -12.85
N SER A 85 23.58 -13.49 -11.87
CA SER A 85 24.29 -14.77 -11.90
C SER A 85 23.83 -15.64 -13.08
N ARG A 86 22.52 -15.71 -13.32
CA ARG A 86 21.95 -16.43 -14.48
C ARG A 86 22.42 -15.89 -15.82
N ILE A 87 22.46 -14.56 -15.98
CA ILE A 87 22.96 -13.94 -17.21
C ILE A 87 24.45 -14.27 -17.40
N THR A 88 25.24 -14.21 -16.33
CA THR A 88 26.67 -14.53 -16.38
C THR A 88 26.93 -15.98 -16.80
N GLU A 89 26.14 -16.94 -16.31
CA GLU A 89 26.23 -18.34 -16.72
C GLU A 89 25.93 -18.55 -18.20
N ILE A 90 24.90 -17.86 -18.72
CA ILE A 90 24.53 -17.88 -20.14
C ILE A 90 25.67 -17.31 -20.99
N ASP A 91 26.23 -16.15 -20.60
CA ASP A 91 27.31 -15.50 -21.34
C ASP A 91 28.57 -16.38 -21.40
N GLN A 92 28.93 -17.04 -20.29
CA GLN A 92 30.05 -17.97 -20.25
C GLN A 92 29.82 -19.19 -21.16
N HIS A 93 28.59 -19.72 -21.17
CA HIS A 93 28.24 -20.86 -22.02
C HIS A 93 28.33 -20.51 -23.51
N ILE A 94 27.75 -19.37 -23.92
CA ILE A 94 27.79 -18.89 -25.30
C ILE A 94 29.23 -18.56 -25.70
N GLY A 95 29.99 -17.88 -24.85
CA GLY A 95 31.40 -17.56 -25.10
C GLY A 95 32.25 -18.81 -25.37
N LYS A 96 32.01 -19.88 -24.61
CA LYS A 96 32.69 -21.17 -24.83
C LYS A 96 32.30 -21.80 -26.18
N GLN A 97 31.02 -21.81 -26.53
CA GLN A 97 30.55 -22.33 -27.82
C GLN A 97 31.15 -21.56 -29.01
N VAL A 98 31.18 -20.23 -28.93
CA VAL A 98 31.78 -19.39 -29.97
C VAL A 98 33.28 -19.66 -30.11
N SER A 99 33.99 -19.81 -28.99
CA SER A 99 35.42 -20.15 -29.01
C SER A 99 35.69 -21.53 -29.63
N GLU A 100 34.86 -22.54 -29.32
CA GLU A 100 34.95 -23.87 -29.92
C GLU A 100 34.73 -23.81 -31.45
N ILE A 101 33.73 -23.06 -31.92
CA ILE A 101 33.48 -22.86 -33.36
C ILE A 101 34.65 -22.15 -34.04
N LEU A 102 35.19 -21.09 -33.44
CA LEU A 102 36.33 -20.36 -33.98
C LEU A 102 37.58 -21.25 -34.09
N ASN A 103 37.82 -22.10 -33.08
CA ASN A 103 38.91 -23.07 -33.12
C ASN A 103 38.72 -24.10 -34.25
N ILE A 104 37.49 -24.57 -34.47
CA ILE A 104 37.17 -25.48 -35.59
C ILE A 104 37.49 -24.80 -36.93
N VAL A 105 37.03 -23.55 -37.11
CA VAL A 105 37.28 -22.77 -38.34
C VAL A 105 38.78 -22.54 -38.54
N GLN A 106 39.51 -22.13 -37.50
CA GLN A 106 40.95 -21.90 -37.56
C GLN A 106 41.72 -23.17 -37.94
N ASN A 107 41.35 -24.32 -37.35
CA ASN A 107 41.97 -25.61 -37.67
C ASN A 107 41.65 -26.06 -39.10
N LYS A 108 40.49 -25.70 -39.64
CA LYS A 108 40.10 -25.99 -41.02
C LYS A 108 40.89 -25.13 -42.02
N ILE A 109 41.12 -23.86 -41.68
CA ILE A 109 41.94 -22.94 -42.49
C ILE A 109 43.42 -23.36 -42.49
N ARG A 110 43.96 -23.80 -41.34
CA ARG A 110 45.36 -24.24 -41.22
C ARG A 110 45.66 -25.59 -41.89
N LYS A 111 44.64 -26.37 -42.25
CA LYS A 111 44.76 -27.65 -42.96
C LYS A 111 44.61 -27.52 -44.48
N LEU A 112 44.26 -26.34 -44.98
CA LEU A 112 44.37 -25.94 -46.39
C LEU A 112 45.77 -25.39 -46.66
#